data_AF-A0A7T8GUA9-F1
#
_entry.id   AF-A0A7T8GUA9-F1
#
_cell.length_a   1.000
_cell.length_b   1.000
_cell.length_c   1.000
_cell.angle_alpha   90.00
_cell.angle_beta   90.00
_cell.angle_gamma   90.00
#
_symmetry.space_group_name_H-M   'P 1'
#
loop_
_entity.id
_entity.type
_entity.pdbx_description
1 polymer ?
#
loop_
_entity_poly.entity_id
_entity_poly.type
_entity_poly.pdbx_seq_one_letter_code
_entity_poly.pdbx_strand_id
1 'polypeptide(L)'
;LGTTFDKFVKCPDKGLDWKTRRYRMLEEIARYVPDVICLQEVDHFRFLKKSLDSLGYTGHFFPKPDSPCLYLPENSGPDGCAIFYRSDKFELTKHASRVIEVWNVQSNQ
;
A
#
# COMPACT_ATOMS: atom_id res chain seq x y z
N LEU A 1 -6.83 10.65 -7.29
CA LEU A 1 -7.42 9.72 -6.31
C LEU A 1 -7.38 10.43 -4.97
N GLY A 2 -8.53 10.72 -4.39
CA GLY A 2 -8.71 11.25 -3.03
C GLY A 2 -9.20 12.68 -2.91
N THR A 3 -8.86 13.58 -3.82
CA THR A 3 -9.06 15.03 -3.60
C THR A 3 -10.16 15.68 -4.44
N THR A 4 -10.49 15.12 -5.60
CA THR A 4 -11.51 15.69 -6.51
C THR A 4 -12.61 14.72 -6.92
N PHE A 5 -12.35 13.42 -6.94
CA PHE A 5 -13.30 12.39 -7.40
C PHE A 5 -13.83 11.48 -6.30
N ASP A 6 -13.08 11.32 -5.19
CA ASP A 6 -13.47 10.44 -4.09
C ASP A 6 -14.24 11.25 -3.03
N LYS A 7 -15.51 10.89 -2.85
CA LYS A 7 -16.50 11.68 -2.09
C LYS A 7 -16.41 11.45 -0.57
N PHE A 8 -15.25 11.65 0.04
CA PHE A 8 -15.08 11.59 1.50
C PHE A 8 -15.63 12.84 2.22
N VAL A 9 -16.85 13.29 1.87
CA VAL A 9 -17.44 14.58 2.27
C VAL A 9 -17.69 14.74 3.78
N LYS A 10 -17.67 13.64 4.53
CA LYS A 10 -17.81 13.63 6.00
C LYS A 10 -16.47 13.56 6.72
N CYS A 11 -15.37 13.35 6.01
CA CYS A 11 -14.03 13.30 6.61
C CYS A 11 -13.45 14.72 6.65
N PRO A 12 -13.01 15.23 7.81
CA PRO A 12 -12.28 16.49 7.83
C PRO A 12 -10.97 16.37 7.05
N ASP A 13 -10.52 17.45 6.40
CA ASP A 13 -9.30 17.44 5.57
C ASP A 13 -8.08 16.87 6.28
N LYS A 14 -7.93 17.18 7.57
CA LYS A 14 -6.85 16.65 8.42
C LYS A 14 -6.87 15.11 8.53
N GLY A 15 -8.05 14.50 8.44
CA GLY A 15 -8.23 13.05 8.40
C GLY A 15 -7.87 12.43 7.05
N LEU A 16 -7.89 13.21 5.97
CA LEU A 16 -7.47 12.80 4.63
C LEU A 16 -5.97 13.04 4.38
N ASP A 17 -5.32 13.91 5.15
CA ASP A 17 -3.88 14.15 5.07
C ASP A 17 -3.10 12.84 5.30
N TRP A 18 -2.24 12.50 4.33
CA TRP A 18 -1.35 11.36 4.40
C TRP A 18 -0.47 11.36 5.66
N LYS A 19 0.00 12.54 6.10
CA LYS A 19 0.82 12.66 7.31
C LYS A 19 0.09 12.16 8.55
N THR A 20 -1.24 12.29 8.58
CA THR A 20 -2.10 11.73 9.62
C THR A 20 -2.38 10.25 9.37
N ARG A 21 -2.89 9.90 8.17
CA ARG A 21 -3.37 8.55 7.85
C ARG A 21 -2.29 7.47 7.98
N ARG A 22 -1.07 7.77 7.55
CA ARG A 22 0.05 6.80 7.55
C ARG A 22 0.32 6.19 8.93
N TYR A 23 0.22 6.98 9.99
CA TYR A 23 0.43 6.48 11.35
C TYR A 23 -0.77 5.71 11.89
N ARG A 24 -2.00 6.09 11.50
CA ARG A 24 -3.21 5.35 11.86
C ARG A 24 -3.27 3.97 11.21
N MET A 25 -2.83 3.84 9.96
CA MET A 25 -2.70 2.54 9.31
C MET A 25 -1.66 1.64 10.00
N LEU A 26 -0.50 2.21 10.38
CA LEU A 26 0.51 1.44 11.12
C LEU A 26 0.01 1.03 12.52
N GLU A 27 -0.69 1.91 13.22
CA GLU A 27 -1.33 1.60 14.51
C GLU A 27 -2.30 0.43 14.38
N GLU A 28 -3.13 0.41 13.32
CA GLU A 28 -4.07 -0.68 13.07
C GLU A 28 -3.36 -2.01 12.81
N ILE A 29 -2.33 -2.02 11.96
CA ILE A 29 -1.52 -3.23 11.70
C ILE A 29 -0.85 -3.72 12.99
N ALA A 30 -0.22 -2.82 13.74
CA ALA A 30 0.51 -3.16 14.96
C ALA A 30 -0.42 -3.68 16.07
N ARG A 31 -1.68 -3.25 16.10
CA ARG A 31 -2.69 -3.72 17.07
C ARG A 31 -2.99 -5.21 16.92
N TYR A 32 -3.10 -5.71 15.69
CA TYR A 32 -3.44 -7.11 15.43
C TYR A 32 -2.23 -8.04 15.40
N VAL A 33 -1.02 -7.50 15.24
CA VAL A 33 0.23 -8.26 15.12
C VAL A 33 0.08 -9.45 14.14
N PRO A 34 -0.39 -9.21 12.90
CA PRO A 34 -0.67 -10.28 11.96
C PRO A 34 0.62 -10.98 11.55
N ASP A 35 0.54 -12.26 11.19
CA ASP A 35 1.69 -13.02 10.69
C ASP A 35 2.01 -12.70 9.22
N VAL A 36 0.99 -12.40 8.43
CA VAL A 36 1.05 -11.99 7.02
C VAL A 36 0.11 -10.80 6.81
N ILE A 37 0.58 -9.79 6.08
CA ILE A 37 -0.15 -8.56 5.76
C ILE A 37 -0.23 -8.45 4.25
N CYS A 38 -1.44 -8.27 3.71
CA CYS A 38 -1.66 -7.96 2.30
C CYS A 38 -2.30 -6.57 2.18
N LEU A 39 -1.66 -5.66 1.47
CA LEU A 39 -2.12 -4.28 1.29
C LEU A 39 -2.34 -3.99 -0.20
N GLN A 40 -3.40 -3.22 -0.49
CA GLN A 40 -3.72 -2.66 -1.81
C GLN A 40 -3.56 -1.14 -1.77
N GLU A 41 -3.60 -0.49 -2.94
CA GLU A 41 -3.43 0.97 -3.11
C GLU A 41 -2.15 1.51 -2.45
N VAL A 42 -1.08 0.73 -2.46
CA VAL A 42 0.20 1.10 -1.83
C VAL A 42 1.02 1.98 -2.78
N ASP A 43 1.07 3.27 -2.52
CA ASP A 43 1.89 4.26 -3.26
C ASP A 43 3.09 4.78 -2.44
N HIS A 44 3.16 4.46 -1.14
CA HIS A 44 4.25 4.85 -0.23
C HIS A 44 5.00 3.65 0.37
N PHE A 45 5.34 2.66 -0.47
CA PHE A 45 5.96 1.41 0.00
C PHE A 45 7.23 1.62 0.85
N ARG A 46 8.09 2.59 0.50
CA ARG A 46 9.33 2.85 1.28
C ARG A 46 9.05 3.22 2.74
N PHE A 47 7.97 3.96 3.00
CA PHE A 47 7.56 4.30 4.37
C PHE A 47 7.07 3.06 5.12
N LEU A 48 6.20 2.26 4.49
CA LEU A 48 5.66 1.04 5.07
C LEU A 48 6.77 0.03 5.34
N LYS A 49 7.66 -0.18 4.37
CA LYS A 49 8.81 -1.08 4.51
C LYS A 49 9.67 -0.70 5.70
N LYS A 50 10.13 0.56 5.78
CA LYS A 50 10.96 1.01 6.90
C LYS A 50 10.25 0.81 8.26
N SER A 51 8.95 1.07 8.32
CA SER A 51 8.18 0.99 9.56
C SER A 51 7.94 -0.47 9.98
N LEU A 52 7.51 -1.33 9.05
CA LEU A 52 7.23 -2.73 9.32
C LEU A 52 8.51 -3.57 9.48
N ASP A 53 9.61 -3.22 8.82
CA ASP A 53 10.94 -3.81 9.07
C ASP A 53 11.32 -3.69 10.55
N SER A 54 11.06 -2.54 11.17
CA SER A 54 11.34 -2.32 12.61
C SER A 54 10.48 -3.17 13.55
N LEU A 55 9.38 -3.73 13.04
CA LEU A 55 8.47 -4.63 13.75
C LEU A 55 8.72 -6.11 13.41
N GLY A 56 9.80 -6.43 12.67
CA GLY A 56 10.18 -7.81 12.35
C GLY A 56 9.51 -8.38 11.09
N TYR A 57 8.90 -7.53 10.26
CA TYR A 57 8.37 -7.94 8.97
C TYR A 57 9.39 -7.72 7.87
N THR A 58 9.29 -8.52 6.81
CA THR A 58 9.88 -8.19 5.52
C THR A 58 8.76 -8.16 4.49
N GLY A 59 8.94 -7.48 3.37
CA GLY A 59 7.87 -7.37 2.38
C GLY A 59 8.31 -7.04 0.97
N HIS A 60 7.39 -7.33 0.06
CA HIS A 60 7.53 -7.16 -1.38
C HIS A 60 6.39 -6.30 -1.91
N PHE A 61 6.70 -5.52 -2.94
CA PHE A 61 5.75 -4.61 -3.58
C PHE A 61 5.76 -4.84 -5.08
N PHE A 62 4.58 -4.84 -5.67
CA PHE A 62 4.39 -4.87 -7.11
C PHE A 62 3.55 -3.67 -7.54
N PRO A 63 4.13 -2.70 -8.29
CA PRO A 63 3.40 -1.52 -8.74
C PRO A 63 2.40 -1.88 -9.85
N LYS A 64 1.29 -1.15 -9.90
CA LYS A 64 0.33 -1.20 -10.99
C LYS A 64 0.92 -0.49 -12.21
N PRO A 65 0.96 -1.12 -13.40
CA PRO A 65 1.57 -0.51 -14.59
C PRO A 65 0.92 0.82 -14.99
N ASP A 66 -0.42 0.88 -15.01
CA ASP A 66 -1.20 2.06 -15.38
C ASP A 66 -1.94 2.63 -14.16
N SER A 67 -1.16 3.04 -13.16
CA SER A 67 -1.68 3.59 -11.90
C SER A 67 -2.13 5.04 -12.09
N PRO A 68 -3.37 5.41 -11.71
CA PRO A 68 -3.81 6.80 -11.75
C PRO A 68 -3.05 7.72 -10.80
N CYS A 69 -2.33 7.19 -9.79
CA CYS A 69 -1.46 8.00 -8.94
C CYS A 69 -0.35 8.69 -9.73
N LEU A 70 0.07 8.14 -10.89
CA LEU A 70 1.08 8.76 -11.75
C LEU A 70 0.64 10.12 -12.31
N TYR A 71 -0.67 10.35 -12.41
CA TYR A 71 -1.24 11.59 -12.94
C TYR A 71 -1.50 12.64 -11.86
N LEU A 72 -1.21 12.33 -10.59
CA LEU A 72 -1.36 13.29 -9.51
C LEU A 72 -0.11 14.19 -9.42
N PRO A 73 -0.28 15.49 -9.13
CA PRO A 73 0.82 16.36 -8.76
C PRO A 73 1.55 15.80 -7.53
N GLU A 74 2.89 15.88 -7.53
CA GLU A 74 3.74 15.41 -6.42
C GLU A 74 3.50 13.94 -6.01
N ASN A 75 3.22 13.07 -6.99
CA ASN A 75 3.01 11.64 -6.71
C ASN A 75 4.25 10.93 -6.16
N SER A 76 4.03 9.83 -5.45
CA SER A 76 5.08 8.96 -4.90
C SER A 76 5.40 7.76 -5.81
N GLY A 77 5.01 7.84 -7.09
CA GLY A 77 5.03 6.73 -8.04
C GLY A 77 3.67 6.04 -8.17
N PRO A 78 3.64 4.88 -8.85
CA PRO A 78 2.42 4.12 -9.04
C PRO A 78 1.97 3.47 -7.72
N ASP A 79 0.66 3.41 -7.48
CA ASP A 79 0.11 2.53 -6.45
C ASP A 79 0.27 1.06 -6.85
N GLY A 80 0.01 0.14 -5.92
CA GLY A 80 0.04 -1.29 -6.22
C GLY A 80 -0.23 -2.15 -4.99
N CYS A 81 0.18 -3.40 -5.06
CA CYS A 81 -0.03 -4.38 -4.02
C CYS A 81 1.26 -4.66 -3.26
N ALA A 82 1.17 -4.77 -1.94
CA ALA A 82 2.30 -5.20 -1.10
C ALA A 82 1.91 -6.39 -0.22
N ILE A 83 2.86 -7.30 -0.03
CA ILE A 83 2.76 -8.39 0.94
C ILE A 83 3.92 -8.25 1.93
N PHE A 84 3.61 -8.27 3.22
CA PHE A 84 4.58 -8.38 4.29
C PHE A 84 4.35 -9.67 5.08
N TYR A 85 5.41 -10.26 5.60
CA TYR A 85 5.35 -11.45 6.45
C TYR A 85 6.41 -11.39 7.54
N ARG A 86 6.14 -12.05 8.66
CA ARG A 86 7.06 -12.14 9.80
C ARG A 86 8.32 -12.93 9.44
N SER A 87 9.48 -12.27 9.49
CA SER A 87 10.76 -12.86 9.10
C SER A 87 11.23 -13.97 10.06
N ASP A 88 10.69 -14.01 11.28
CA ASP A 88 10.97 -15.07 12.27
C ASP A 88 10.07 -16.31 12.09
N LYS A 89 9.04 -16.22 11.24
CA LYS A 89 8.08 -17.32 11.00
C LYS A 89 8.10 -17.86 9.57
N PHE A 90 8.42 -17.01 8.59
CA PHE A 90 8.37 -17.37 7.18
C PHE A 90 9.65 -16.97 6.45
N GLU A 91 10.03 -17.82 5.51
CA GLU A 91 11.05 -17.56 4.51
C GLU A 91 10.40 -17.54 3.13
N LEU A 92 10.70 -16.54 2.31
CA LEU A 92 10.19 -16.48 0.95
C LEU A 92 10.99 -17.39 0.03
N THR A 93 10.34 -18.46 -0.44
CA THR A 93 10.94 -19.40 -1.39
C THR A 93 10.72 -18.99 -2.85
N LYS A 94 9.57 -18.39 -3.16
CA LYS A 94 9.22 -17.97 -4.52
C LYS A 94 8.24 -16.81 -4.50
N HIS A 95 8.38 -15.90 -5.46
CA HIS A 95 7.44 -14.82 -5.72
C HIS A 95 7.07 -14.81 -7.21
N ALA A 96 5.82 -14.44 -7.50
CA ALA A 96 5.32 -14.21 -8.84
C ALA A 96 4.43 -12.96 -8.84
N SER A 97 4.55 -12.15 -9.88
CA SER A 97 3.68 -11.00 -10.12
C SER A 97 2.87 -11.24 -11.39
N ARG A 98 1.63 -10.78 -11.40
CA ARG A 98 0.76 -10.89 -12.57
C ARG A 98 0.08 -9.57 -12.83
N VAL A 99 0.17 -9.13 -14.08
CA VAL A 99 -0.69 -8.08 -14.62
C VAL A 99 -1.90 -8.76 -15.24
N ILE A 100 -3.08 -8.26 -14.92
CA ILE A 100 -4.35 -8.65 -15.51
C ILE A 100 -4.91 -7.48 -16.32
N GLU A 101 -5.82 -7.77 -17.23
CA GLU A 101 -6.52 -6.75 -18.01
C GLU A 101 -7.96 -6.64 -17.49
N VAL A 102 -8.34 -5.44 -17.09
CA VAL A 102 -9.67 -5.13 -16.55
C VAL A 102 -10.19 -3.92 -17.31
N TRP A 103 -11.29 -4.08 -18.05
CA TRP A 103 -11.85 -3.01 -18.91
C TRP A 103 -10.83 -2.38 -19.88
N ASN A 104 -9.98 -3.20 -20.50
CA ASN A 104 -8.88 -2.77 -21.38
C ASN A 104 -7.78 -1.94 -20.69
N VAL A 105 -7.70 -1.99 -19.35
CA VAL A 105 -6.66 -1.33 -18.55
C VAL A 105 -5.83 -2.38 -17.83
N GLN A 106 -4.51 -2.21 -17.85
CA GLN A 106 -3.59 -3.09 -17.12
C GLN A 106 -3.65 -2.82 -15.61
N SER A 107 -3.98 -3.85 -14.85
CA SER A 107 -4.11 -3.80 -13.38
C SER A 107 -3.36 -4.96 -12.73
N ASN A 108 -3.12 -4.85 -11.43
CA ASN A 108 -2.63 -5.93 -10.57
C ASN A 108 -3.56 -6.18 -9.37
N GLN A 109 -4.75 -5.58 -9.42
CA GLN A 109 -5.86 -5.62 -8.47
C GLN A 109 -7.17 -5.53 -9.25
#